data_AF-A0A849HM50-F1
#
_entry.id   AF-A0A849HM50-F1
#
_cell.length_a   1.000
_cell.length_b   1.000
_cell.length_c   1.000
_cell.angle_alpha   90.00
_cell.angle_beta   90.00
_cell.angle_gamma   90.00
#
_symmetry.space_group_name_H-M   'P 1'
#
loop_
_entity.id
_entity.type
_entity.pdbx_description
1 polymer ?
#
loop_
_entity_poly.entity_id
_entity_poly.type
_entity_poly.pdbx_seq_one_letter_code
_entity_poly.pdbx_strand_id
1 'polypeptide(L)'
;MGQQSARQAARRAALDAQAQRRRQRAERDKRIEALAVDVLTALEERKAAIADCERRAGLALQQLTEDEGLSVSHIADWCGGELTSREVKRLIGQLRADVREASDPDPAVENPT
;
A
#
# COMPACT_ATOMS: atom_id res chain seq x y z
N MET A 1 31.63 -49.41 28.85
CA MET A 1 31.86 -47.94 28.84
C MET A 1 31.72 -47.28 27.45
N GLY A 2 31.96 -47.96 26.31
CA GLY A 2 31.92 -47.31 24.96
C GLY A 2 30.53 -46.98 24.37
N GLN A 3 29.51 -47.80 24.63
CA GLN A 3 28.20 -47.64 23.99
C GLN A 3 27.37 -46.46 24.55
N GLN A 4 27.52 -46.16 25.84
CA GLN A 4 26.88 -45.00 26.47
C GLN A 4 27.49 -43.68 25.97
N SER A 5 28.80 -43.65 25.71
CA SER A 5 29.50 -42.50 25.13
C SER A 5 29.06 -42.22 23.68
N ALA A 6 28.93 -43.28 22.86
CA ALA A 6 28.42 -43.15 21.49
C ALA A 6 26.99 -42.57 21.42
N ARG A 7 26.10 -43.01 22.33
CA ARG A 7 24.72 -42.49 22.42
C ARG A 7 24.69 -41.00 22.82
N GLN A 8 25.55 -40.57 23.74
CA GLN A 8 25.64 -39.17 24.15
C GLN A 8 26.15 -38.28 23.01
N ALA A 9 27.18 -38.73 22.29
CA ALA A 9 27.69 -38.03 21.10
C ALA A 9 26.63 -37.88 20.02
N ALA A 10 25.90 -38.96 19.71
CA ALA A 10 24.79 -38.94 18.75
C ALA A 10 23.67 -37.98 19.17
N ARG A 11 23.31 -37.95 20.46
CA ARG A 11 22.30 -37.01 20.98
C ARG A 11 22.75 -35.56 20.83
N ARG A 12 24.01 -35.25 21.14
CA ARG A 12 24.56 -33.90 20.99
C ARG A 12 24.52 -33.45 19.53
N ALA A 13 25.01 -34.29 18.62
CA ALA A 13 24.97 -34.00 17.18
C ALA A 13 23.54 -33.78 16.66
N ALA A 14 22.57 -34.58 17.11
CA ALA A 14 21.16 -34.40 16.74
C ALA A 14 20.58 -33.07 17.25
N LEU A 15 20.90 -32.68 18.50
CA LEU A 15 20.46 -31.41 19.08
C LEU A 15 21.08 -30.21 18.36
N ASP A 16 22.37 -30.28 18.01
CA ASP A 16 23.08 -29.23 17.27
C ASP A 16 22.49 -29.06 15.86
N ALA A 17 22.23 -30.16 15.16
CA ALA A 17 21.57 -30.14 13.85
C ALA A 17 20.14 -29.54 13.94
N GLN A 18 19.39 -29.88 14.99
CA GLN A 18 18.06 -29.32 15.21
C GLN A 18 18.11 -27.82 15.51
N ALA A 19 19.07 -27.39 16.34
CA ALA A 19 19.27 -25.97 16.65
C ALA A 19 19.64 -25.18 15.39
N GLN A 20 20.52 -25.72 14.54
CA GLN A 20 20.88 -25.08 13.29
C GLN A 20 19.70 -24.95 12.34
N ARG A 21 18.85 -25.98 12.21
CA ARG A 21 17.63 -25.89 11.40
C ARG A 21 16.66 -24.84 11.94
N ARG A 22 16.49 -24.73 13.26
CA ARG A 22 15.64 -23.70 13.87
C ARG A 22 16.17 -22.29 13.57
N ARG A 23 17.48 -22.08 13.71
CA ARG A 23 18.13 -20.81 13.37
C ARG A 23 17.92 -20.45 11.91
N GLN A 24 18.16 -21.39 10.99
CA GLN A 24 17.96 -21.16 9.56
C GLN A 24 16.51 -20.82 9.20
N ARG A 25 15.53 -21.47 9.84
CA ARG A 25 14.11 -21.15 9.67
C ARG A 25 13.81 -19.76 10.19
N ALA A 26 14.21 -19.44 11.42
CA ALA A 26 13.99 -18.11 12.00
C ALA A 26 14.60 -16.99 11.14
N GLU A 27 15.82 -17.19 10.62
CA GLU A 27 16.45 -16.21 9.73
C GLU A 27 15.75 -16.10 8.37
N ARG A 28 15.20 -17.20 7.85
CA ARG A 28 14.36 -17.16 6.65
C ARG A 28 13.06 -16.43 6.91
N ASP A 29 12.40 -16.71 8.02
CA ASP A 29 11.11 -16.10 8.37
C ASP A 29 11.28 -14.58 8.56
N LYS A 30 12.34 -14.14 9.26
CA LYS A 30 12.71 -12.71 9.35
C LYS A 30 12.87 -12.05 7.99
N ARG A 31 13.56 -12.72 7.05
CA ARG A 31 13.74 -12.18 5.68
C ARG A 31 12.41 -12.12 4.93
N ILE A 32 11.54 -13.11 5.10
CA ILE A 32 10.20 -13.12 4.50
C ILE A 32 9.34 -11.98 5.06
N GLU A 33 9.35 -11.79 6.39
CA GLU A 33 8.63 -10.72 7.06
C GLU A 33 9.08 -9.33 6.58
N ALA A 34 10.40 -9.10 6.50
CA ALA A 34 10.95 -7.84 5.98
C ALA A 34 10.51 -7.59 4.53
N LEU A 35 10.65 -8.59 3.65
CA LEU A 35 10.21 -8.47 2.25
C LEU A 35 8.70 -8.24 2.13
N ALA A 36 7.88 -8.85 3.00
CA ALA A 36 6.46 -8.64 3.01
C ALA A 36 6.12 -7.18 3.38
N VAL A 37 6.80 -6.61 4.37
CA VAL A 37 6.66 -5.19 4.73
C VAL A 37 7.06 -4.29 3.57
N ASP A 38 8.17 -4.58 2.89
CA ASP A 38 8.61 -3.80 1.72
C ASP A 38 7.57 -3.82 0.60
N VAL A 39 7.01 -5.00 0.28
CA VAL A 39 5.96 -5.15 -0.74
C VAL A 39 4.72 -4.35 -0.37
N LEU A 40 4.24 -4.48 0.87
CA LEU A 40 3.04 -3.76 1.32
C LEU A 40 3.25 -2.25 1.31
N THR A 41 4.43 -1.79 1.74
CA THR A 41 4.80 -0.36 1.71
C THR A 41 4.78 0.17 0.28
N ALA A 42 5.42 -0.52 -0.67
CA ALA A 42 5.42 -0.11 -2.08
C ALA A 42 4.01 -0.09 -2.69
N LEU A 43 3.11 -0.99 -2.26
CA LEU A 43 1.72 -0.98 -2.70
C LEU A 43 0.95 0.22 -2.14
N GLU A 44 1.15 0.60 -0.89
CA GLU A 44 0.54 1.80 -0.31
C GLU A 44 1.09 3.09 -0.91
N GLU A 45 2.40 3.18 -1.12
CA GLU A 45 3.02 4.31 -1.84
C GLU A 45 2.44 4.46 -3.25
N ARG A 46 2.28 3.35 -3.97
CA ARG A 46 1.64 3.36 -5.28
C ARG A 46 0.19 3.85 -5.21
N LYS A 47 -0.60 3.40 -4.23
CA LYS A 47 -1.98 3.88 -4.06
C LYS A 47 -2.01 5.38 -3.78
N ALA A 48 -1.13 5.88 -2.91
CA ALA A 48 -1.01 7.29 -2.61
C ALA A 48 -0.62 8.12 -3.84
N ALA A 49 0.33 7.64 -4.64
CA ALA A 49 0.73 8.28 -5.89
C ALA A 49 -0.41 8.31 -6.93
N ILE A 50 -1.17 7.22 -7.06
CA ILE A 50 -2.35 7.17 -7.93
C ILE A 50 -3.42 8.16 -7.45
N ALA A 51 -3.72 8.18 -6.15
CA ALA A 51 -4.69 9.11 -5.58
C ALA A 51 -4.28 10.58 -5.80
N ASP A 52 -3.00 10.91 -5.65
CA ASP A 52 -2.49 12.25 -5.96
C ASP A 52 -2.64 12.62 -7.44
N CYS A 53 -2.32 11.70 -8.35
CA CYS A 53 -2.54 11.89 -9.78
C CYS A 53 -4.04 12.12 -10.10
N GLU A 54 -4.94 11.30 -9.53
CA GLU A 54 -6.38 11.44 -9.72
C GLU A 54 -6.90 12.78 -9.18
N ARG A 55 -6.43 13.21 -7.99
CA ARG A 55 -6.79 14.50 -7.41
C ARG A 55 -6.33 15.68 -8.29
N ARG A 56 -5.08 15.66 -8.77
CA ARG A 56 -4.56 16.71 -9.67
C ARG A 56 -5.34 16.75 -10.99
N ALA A 57 -5.69 15.58 -11.55
CA ALA A 57 -6.55 15.50 -12.72
C ALA A 57 -7.94 16.07 -12.45
N GLY A 58 -8.57 15.68 -11.33
CA GLY A 58 -9.85 16.20 -10.89
C GLY A 58 -9.86 17.72 -10.72
N LEU A 59 -8.78 18.30 -10.19
CA LEU A 59 -8.64 19.74 -10.02
C LEU A 59 -8.60 20.47 -11.36
N ALA A 60 -7.77 19.98 -12.30
CA ALA A 60 -7.71 20.55 -13.64
C ALA A 60 -9.06 20.44 -14.37
N LEU A 61 -9.75 19.30 -14.25
CA LEU A 61 -11.09 19.11 -14.81
C LEU A 61 -12.13 20.04 -14.17
N GLN A 62 -12.04 20.28 -12.86
CA GLN A 62 -12.90 21.23 -12.17
C GLN A 62 -12.70 22.65 -12.71
N GLN A 63 -11.45 23.10 -12.85
CA GLN A 63 -11.13 24.42 -13.44
C GLN A 63 -11.67 24.55 -14.87
N LEU A 64 -11.52 23.52 -15.71
CA LEU A 64 -12.11 23.52 -17.06
C LEU A 64 -13.63 23.67 -17.04
N THR A 65 -14.32 23.13 -16.02
CA THR A 65 -15.78 23.29 -15.90
C THR A 65 -16.22 24.60 -15.25
N GLU A 66 -15.52 25.04 -14.20
CA GLU A 66 -15.95 26.14 -13.32
C GLU A 66 -15.39 27.49 -13.80
N ASP A 67 -14.13 27.54 -14.22
CA ASP A 67 -13.47 28.77 -14.64
C ASP A 67 -13.65 29.01 -16.14
N GLU A 68 -13.47 27.95 -16.94
CA GLU A 68 -13.54 28.05 -18.41
C GLU A 68 -14.95 27.74 -18.96
N GLY A 69 -15.85 27.18 -18.15
CA GLY A 69 -17.25 26.93 -18.52
C GLY A 69 -17.47 25.81 -19.54
N LEU A 70 -16.51 24.91 -19.75
CA LEU A 70 -16.66 23.82 -20.71
C LEU A 70 -17.64 22.76 -20.20
N SER A 71 -18.41 22.19 -21.12
CA SER A 71 -19.22 21.01 -20.83
C SER A 71 -18.34 19.76 -20.70
N VAL A 72 -18.80 18.79 -19.90
CA VAL A 72 -18.07 17.53 -19.70
C VAL A 72 -17.79 16.77 -21.00
N SER A 73 -18.71 16.80 -21.97
CA SER A 73 -18.48 16.14 -23.27
C SER A 73 -17.38 16.84 -24.05
N HIS A 74 -17.37 18.17 -24.04
CA HIS A 74 -16.34 18.95 -24.72
C HIS A 74 -14.95 18.75 -24.09
N ILE A 75 -14.88 18.64 -22.76
CA ILE A 75 -13.63 18.30 -22.06
C ILE A 75 -13.13 16.91 -22.48
N ALA A 76 -14.01 15.91 -22.55
CA ALA A 76 -13.65 14.56 -23.01
C ALA A 76 -13.08 14.57 -24.44
N ASP A 77 -13.65 15.40 -25.33
CA ASP A 77 -13.16 15.59 -26.69
C ASP A 77 -11.77 16.26 -26.71
N TRP A 78 -11.55 17.29 -25.87
CA TRP A 78 -10.24 17.93 -25.70
C TRP A 78 -9.17 16.99 -25.13
N CYS A 79 -9.56 16.03 -24.30
CA CYS A 79 -8.69 14.97 -23.81
C CYS A 79 -8.43 13.87 -24.86
N GLY A 80 -8.85 14.05 -26.12
CA GLY A 80 -8.58 13.12 -27.22
C GLY A 80 -9.30 11.79 -27.09
N GLY A 81 -10.37 11.71 -26.29
CA GLY A 81 -11.10 10.48 -26.03
C GLY A 81 -10.42 9.52 -25.04
N GLU A 82 -9.26 9.87 -24.48
CA GLU A 82 -8.59 9.11 -23.41
C GLU A 82 -9.41 9.12 -22.10
N LEU A 83 -10.32 10.10 -21.95
CA LEU A 83 -11.27 10.19 -20.85
C LEU A 83 -12.69 10.21 -21.40
N THR A 84 -13.52 9.31 -20.89
CA THR A 84 -14.96 9.35 -21.10
C THR A 84 -15.61 10.44 -20.26
N SER A 85 -16.76 10.95 -20.68
CA SER A 85 -17.57 11.89 -19.86
C SER A 85 -17.92 11.35 -18.48
N ARG A 86 -18.00 10.02 -18.32
CA ARG A 86 -18.22 9.37 -17.03
C ARG A 86 -16.99 9.48 -16.13
N GLU A 87 -15.80 9.26 -16.68
CA GLU A 87 -14.54 9.39 -15.93
C GLU A 87 -14.26 10.83 -15.53
N VAL A 88 -14.54 11.80 -16.40
CA VAL A 88 -14.44 13.23 -16.04
C VAL A 88 -15.32 13.54 -14.82
N LYS A 89 -16.59 13.13 -14.84
CA LYS A 89 -17.50 13.32 -13.69
C LYS A 89 -17.02 12.59 -12.44
N ARG A 90 -16.50 11.37 -12.58
CA ARG A 90 -15.95 10.58 -11.46
C ARG A 90 -14.80 11.31 -10.78
N LEU A 91 -13.82 11.80 -11.55
CA LEU A 91 -12.62 12.47 -11.03
C LEU A 91 -12.95 13.79 -10.34
N ILE A 92 -13.85 14.61 -10.92
CA ILE A 92 -14.35 15.84 -10.26
C ILE A 92 -15.10 15.49 -8.96
N GLY A 93 -15.92 14.43 -9.00
CA GLY A 93 -16.65 13.95 -7.83
C GLY A 93 -15.73 13.46 -6.70
N GLN A 94 -14.68 12.72 -7.04
CA GLN A 94 -13.66 12.25 -6.09
C GLN A 94 -12.94 13.43 -5.44
N LEU A 95 -12.46 14.40 -6.22
CA LEU A 95 -11.84 15.61 -5.67
C LEU A 95 -12.73 16.28 -4.61
N ARG A 96 -14.02 16.44 -4.90
CA ARG A 96 -14.98 17.06 -3.97
C ARG A 96 -15.20 16.21 -2.72
N ALA A 97 -15.16 14.88 -2.83
CA ALA A 97 -15.22 13.99 -1.68
C ALA A 97 -13.94 14.08 -0.83
N ASP A 98 -12.76 14.07 -1.46
CA ASP A 98 -11.45 14.20 -0.79
C ASP A 98 -11.34 15.54 -0.04
N VAL A 99 -11.76 16.65 -0.65
CA VAL A 99 -11.78 17.97 0.00
C VAL A 99 -12.71 17.99 1.21
N ARG A 100 -13.85 17.31 1.13
CA ARG A 100 -14.79 17.18 2.25
C ARG A 100 -14.21 16.36 3.39
N GLU A 101 -13.58 15.23 3.09
CA GLU A 101 -12.91 14.39 4.10
C GLU A 101 -11.76 15.14 4.78
N ALA A 102 -10.95 15.89 4.02
CA ALA A 102 -9.90 16.73 4.59
C ALA A 102 -10.43 17.87 5.48
N SER A 103 -11.67 18.31 5.26
CA SER A 103 -12.32 19.37 6.04
C SER A 103 -13.01 18.87 7.31
N ASP A 104 -13.21 17.55 7.45
CA ASP A 104 -13.86 16.90 8.60
C ASP A 104 -12.82 16.05 9.36
N PRO A 105 -11.90 16.68 10.14
CA PRO A 105 -10.87 15.94 10.86
C PRO A 105 -11.52 15.02 11.90
N ASP A 106 -11.16 13.73 11.84
CA ASP A 106 -11.54 12.69 12.79
C ASP A 106 -11.42 13.21 14.25
N PRO A 107 -12.50 13.20 15.06
CA PRO A 107 -12.44 13.68 16.43
C PRO A 107 -11.52 12.77 17.24
N ALA A 108 -10.27 13.22 17.39
CA ALA A 108 -9.26 12.81 18.36
C ALA A 108 -9.43 11.40 18.93
N VAL A 109 -8.64 10.45 18.42
CA VAL A 109 -8.38 9.19 19.13
C VAL A 109 -7.68 9.52 20.45
N GLU A 110 -8.46 9.76 21.50
CA GLU A 110 -7.99 9.80 22.88
C GLU A 110 -7.45 8.40 23.22
N ASN A 111 -6.12 8.27 23.32
CA ASN A 111 -5.49 7.12 23.95
C ASN A 111 -5.49 7.34 25.46
N PRO A 112 -6.17 6.51 26.27
CA PRO A 112 -5.94 6.48 27.69
C PRO A 112 -4.61 5.75 27.99
N THR A 113 -3.80 6.42 28.82
CA THR A 113 -2.50 6.05 29.40
C THR A 113 -2.35 4.59 29.82
#